data_AF-A0A1C6UGH2-F1
#
_entry.id   AF-A0A1C6UGH2-F1
#
_cell.length_a   1.000
_cell.length_b   1.000
_cell.length_c   1.000
_cell.angle_alpha   90.00
_cell.angle_beta   90.00
_cell.angle_gamma   90.00
#
_symmetry.space_group_name_H-M   'P 1'
#
loop_
_entity.id
_entity.type
_entity.pdbx_description
1 polymer ?
#
loop_
_entity_poly.entity_id
_entity_poly.type
_entity_poly.pdbx_seq_one_letter_code
_entity_poly.pdbx_strand_id
1 'polypeptide(L)'
;MSAETVPAVELPGGEMPAWSDLATGRAAGGEPLLALLARLVPVGARVLLAGPHDPALLDRLAHAEVTCLLRGEPDGTAVAARAARTLVGGATGIDGAYDVVVAAAGLAAIESAQDRPLGWTALLERLVTALRPGGLLLLGAENPFGLGRLVDPVPWYAGRDDADWAVEGILAPDRPADLDQLTDRLTAAGLHPWGSFAAYPRWRSATALLATGPLAEQRGSGLFDAVLHDACAVGERPVLQDPARLAVDALHTGLAAALAPGWLVLAHRPVTGAAGAVVAAAPDRITLPVALLCAGPPGSGVTEVYDGADGWRWRALAAPTPNPAAEPAPPFASREVAYRDPGTSTGRVPEGRLLRTVLLDAVLRRDLGALRRLLTAYARWLAGQGVDDRLTGAVAVSGLDNVVVGAAGDHAVLDPGWQAIDPLATEVVLARALWRFAADLLTGGYAHPWPSTLDVVGLTVVLGGLTGRDLDRAIVAIAVEVEAAVVAARRGLDDTARADLAAALRAVTPTAPPTGRESVQQLREAWLRQRAELTRLTARLAWTEQLLTHRERALRRAETKLDLLSGTLGYRMGKLAITPLRLARRGAGAAKRQVRTAVRRQQHGGEQQ
;
A
#
# COMPACT_ATOMS: atom_id res chain seq x y z
N MET A 1 -40.64 -26.07 29.45
CA MET A 1 -39.30 -26.14 30.06
C MET A 1 -38.34 -26.59 28.97
N SER A 2 -37.72 -25.64 28.29
CA SER A 2 -36.73 -25.93 27.24
C SER A 2 -35.44 -26.35 27.93
N ALA A 3 -34.89 -27.51 27.56
CA ALA A 3 -33.60 -27.96 28.04
C ALA A 3 -32.53 -26.98 27.55
N GLU A 4 -31.93 -26.27 28.49
CA GLU A 4 -30.77 -25.42 28.28
C GLU A 4 -29.58 -26.35 27.99
N THR A 5 -29.29 -26.57 26.70
CA THR A 5 -28.10 -27.30 26.26
C THR A 5 -26.89 -26.44 26.62
N VAL A 6 -26.32 -26.69 27.80
CA VAL A 6 -25.04 -26.09 28.22
C VAL A 6 -24.00 -26.44 27.16
N PRO A 7 -23.31 -25.47 26.54
CA PRO A 7 -22.28 -25.78 25.58
C PRO A 7 -21.16 -26.54 26.29
N ALA A 8 -20.79 -27.71 25.75
CA ALA A 8 -19.80 -28.60 26.34
C ALA A 8 -18.39 -28.04 26.11
N VAL A 9 -17.96 -27.17 27.03
CA VAL A 9 -16.54 -26.87 27.22
C VAL A 9 -15.90 -28.09 27.89
N GLU A 10 -14.92 -28.68 27.23
CA GLU A 10 -14.18 -29.83 27.73
C GLU A 10 -12.76 -29.42 28.08
N LEU A 11 -12.28 -29.92 29.22
CA LEU A 11 -10.95 -29.63 29.77
C LEU A 11 -10.10 -30.91 29.73
N PRO A 12 -9.52 -31.28 28.58
CA PRO A 12 -8.72 -32.50 28.45
C PRO A 12 -7.36 -32.43 29.16
N GLY A 13 -6.97 -31.25 29.69
CA GLY A 13 -5.70 -30.99 30.34
C GLY A 13 -4.85 -29.95 29.61
N GLY A 14 -4.04 -29.22 30.36
CA GLY A 14 -3.19 -28.16 29.84
C GLY A 14 -3.91 -26.82 29.69
N GLU A 15 -5.05 -26.62 30.33
CA GLU A 15 -5.83 -25.38 30.27
C GLU A 15 -5.13 -24.20 30.97
N MET A 16 -5.32 -23.00 30.44
CA MET A 16 -4.78 -21.75 30.98
C MET A 16 -5.93 -20.86 31.49
N PRO A 17 -6.27 -20.90 32.79
CA PRO A 17 -7.52 -20.34 33.32
C PRO A 17 -7.60 -18.80 33.26
N ALA A 18 -6.47 -18.10 33.27
CA ALA A 18 -6.43 -16.63 33.24
C ALA A 18 -5.93 -16.05 31.91
N TRP A 19 -5.61 -16.88 30.92
CA TRP A 19 -4.98 -16.45 29.67
C TRP A 19 -6.03 -16.27 28.57
N SER A 20 -5.90 -15.21 27.78
CA SER A 20 -6.74 -14.97 26.60
C SER A 20 -5.89 -14.51 25.41
N ASP A 21 -5.83 -15.35 24.38
CA ASP A 21 -5.25 -15.00 23.09
C ASP A 21 -6.15 -14.04 22.29
N LEU A 22 -7.47 -14.12 22.49
CA LEU A 22 -8.42 -13.21 21.85
C LEU A 22 -8.23 -11.77 22.35
N ALA A 23 -8.12 -11.58 23.67
CA ALA A 23 -7.93 -10.26 24.28
C ALA A 23 -6.58 -9.62 23.93
N THR A 24 -5.56 -10.43 23.62
CA THR A 24 -4.24 -9.96 23.19
C THR A 24 -4.14 -9.73 21.68
N GLY A 25 -5.22 -9.92 20.92
CA GLY A 25 -5.23 -9.72 19.47
C GLY A 25 -4.39 -10.75 18.70
N ARG A 26 -4.20 -11.94 19.28
CA ARG A 26 -3.42 -13.06 18.67
C ARG A 26 -4.27 -14.01 17.84
N ALA A 27 -5.58 -13.78 17.78
CA ALA A 27 -6.50 -14.50 16.92
C ALA A 27 -6.08 -14.40 15.45
N ALA A 28 -6.04 -15.53 14.74
CA ALA A 28 -5.98 -15.52 13.28
C ALA A 28 -7.34 -15.09 12.71
N GLY A 29 -7.32 -14.06 11.90
CA GLY A 29 -8.52 -13.48 11.33
C GLY A 29 -8.25 -12.63 10.11
N GLY A 30 -9.18 -11.72 9.84
CA GLY A 30 -9.19 -10.91 8.63
C GLY A 30 -10.10 -11.51 7.56
N GLU A 31 -10.84 -10.62 6.88
CA GLU A 31 -11.78 -10.97 5.83
C GLU A 31 -11.19 -11.89 4.73
N PRO A 32 -9.94 -11.72 4.25
CA PRO A 32 -9.36 -12.64 3.29
C PRO A 32 -9.25 -14.10 3.79
N LEU A 33 -8.89 -14.30 5.07
CA LEU A 33 -8.81 -15.65 5.66
C LEU A 33 -10.21 -16.24 5.81
N LEU A 34 -11.18 -15.45 6.27
CA LEU A 34 -12.59 -15.85 6.37
C LEU A 34 -13.14 -16.29 5.00
N ALA A 35 -12.88 -15.51 3.95
CA ALA A 35 -13.29 -15.81 2.59
C ALA A 35 -12.62 -17.08 2.03
N LEU A 36 -11.33 -17.28 2.32
CA LEU A 36 -10.63 -18.50 1.94
C LEU A 36 -11.26 -19.72 2.61
N LEU A 37 -11.49 -19.67 3.92
CA LEU A 37 -12.06 -20.78 4.68
C LEU A 37 -13.49 -21.13 4.26
N ALA A 38 -14.33 -20.14 4.00
CA ALA A 38 -15.68 -20.35 3.48
C ALA A 38 -15.70 -21.14 2.15
N ARG A 39 -14.66 -21.01 1.34
CA ARG A 39 -14.50 -21.77 0.08
C ARG A 39 -13.96 -23.19 0.31
N LEU A 40 -13.09 -23.35 1.29
CA LEU A 40 -12.39 -24.61 1.55
C LEU A 40 -13.21 -25.62 2.34
N VAL A 41 -14.14 -25.15 3.19
CA VAL A 41 -14.92 -26.01 4.10
C VAL A 41 -16.24 -26.45 3.44
N PRO A 42 -16.43 -27.75 3.15
CA PRO A 42 -17.69 -28.25 2.63
C PRO A 42 -18.83 -28.19 3.66
N VAL A 43 -20.08 -28.14 3.17
CA VAL A 43 -21.28 -28.27 4.01
C VAL A 43 -21.28 -29.63 4.72
N GLY A 44 -21.52 -29.61 6.03
CA GLY A 44 -21.55 -30.78 6.91
C GLY A 44 -20.18 -31.38 7.24
N ALA A 45 -19.07 -30.75 6.83
CA ALA A 45 -17.73 -31.22 7.16
C ALA A 45 -17.44 -31.09 8.66
N ARG A 46 -16.67 -32.03 9.21
CA ARG A 46 -16.14 -31.93 10.57
C ARG A 46 -14.85 -31.11 10.54
N VAL A 47 -14.86 -29.95 11.20
CA VAL A 47 -13.77 -28.98 11.17
C VAL A 47 -13.14 -28.86 12.54
N LEU A 48 -11.81 -28.96 12.62
CA LEU A 48 -11.05 -28.59 13.81
C LEU A 48 -10.42 -27.21 13.59
N LEU A 49 -10.85 -26.21 14.36
CA LEU A 49 -10.16 -24.91 14.46
C LEU A 49 -9.15 -24.99 15.61
N ALA A 50 -7.87 -25.18 15.27
CA ALA A 50 -6.79 -25.35 16.22
C ALA A 50 -6.07 -24.02 16.49
N GLY A 51 -6.19 -23.52 17.71
CA GLY A 51 -5.69 -22.22 18.15
C GLY A 51 -6.71 -21.09 18.03
N PRO A 52 -6.35 -19.88 18.48
CA PRO A 52 -7.25 -18.73 18.52
C PRO A 52 -7.57 -18.21 17.12
N HIS A 53 -8.85 -18.14 16.79
CA HIS A 53 -9.35 -17.57 15.53
C HIS A 53 -10.38 -16.48 15.85
N ASP A 54 -10.57 -15.56 14.91
CA ASP A 54 -11.64 -14.55 15.00
C ASP A 54 -13.00 -15.25 15.19
N PRO A 55 -13.77 -14.94 16.25
CA PRO A 55 -15.07 -15.55 16.49
C PRO A 55 -16.05 -15.42 15.32
N ALA A 56 -15.92 -14.38 14.47
CA ALA A 56 -16.74 -14.23 13.26
C ALA A 56 -16.56 -15.39 12.26
N LEU A 57 -15.46 -16.15 12.36
CA LEU A 57 -15.25 -17.37 11.57
C LEU A 57 -16.27 -18.45 11.90
N LEU A 58 -16.73 -18.55 13.14
CA LEU A 58 -17.73 -19.55 13.53
C LEU A 58 -19.07 -19.29 12.83
N ASP A 59 -19.46 -18.02 12.73
CA ASP A 59 -20.67 -17.63 12.03
C ASP A 59 -20.57 -17.94 10.52
N ARG A 60 -19.37 -17.76 9.93
CA ARG A 60 -19.09 -18.10 8.52
C ARG A 60 -19.02 -19.60 8.25
N LEU A 61 -18.76 -20.41 9.26
CA LEU A 61 -18.67 -21.86 9.18
C LEU A 61 -19.87 -22.57 9.80
N ALA A 62 -20.99 -21.85 10.01
CA ALA A 62 -22.22 -22.43 10.57
C ALA A 62 -22.80 -23.59 9.74
N HIS A 63 -22.38 -23.75 8.48
CA HIS A 63 -22.72 -24.89 7.62
C HIS A 63 -21.90 -26.16 7.93
N ALA A 64 -20.96 -26.12 8.86
CA ALA A 64 -20.05 -27.20 9.22
C ALA A 64 -20.12 -27.54 10.72
N GLU A 65 -19.67 -28.74 11.10
CA GLU A 65 -19.57 -29.16 12.50
C GLU A 65 -18.19 -28.73 13.04
N VAL A 66 -18.15 -27.59 13.73
CA VAL A 66 -16.90 -26.96 14.17
C VAL A 66 -16.53 -27.33 15.60
N THR A 67 -15.37 -27.94 15.78
CA THR A 67 -14.69 -28.11 17.06
C THR A 67 -13.60 -27.05 17.21
N CYS A 68 -13.61 -26.28 18.29
CA CYS A 68 -12.55 -25.33 18.63
C CYS A 68 -11.57 -25.96 19.62
N LEU A 69 -10.27 -25.79 19.38
CA LEU A 69 -9.22 -26.08 20.36
C LEU A 69 -8.53 -24.78 20.72
N LEU A 70 -8.62 -24.40 21.99
CA LEU A 70 -8.07 -23.16 22.54
C LEU A 70 -7.29 -23.49 23.81
N ARG A 71 -6.25 -22.74 24.14
CA ARG A 71 -5.49 -22.96 25.38
C ARG A 71 -6.06 -22.19 26.58
N GLY A 72 -6.73 -21.06 26.33
CA GLY A 72 -7.33 -20.20 27.35
C GLY A 72 -8.79 -20.54 27.67
N GLU A 73 -9.13 -20.68 28.94
CA GLU A 73 -10.52 -20.87 29.41
C GLU A 73 -11.44 -19.68 29.07
N PRO A 74 -11.00 -18.41 29.23
CA PRO A 74 -11.81 -17.26 28.83
C PRO A 74 -12.19 -17.29 27.34
N ASP A 75 -11.24 -17.70 26.48
CA ASP A 75 -11.47 -17.79 25.04
C ASP A 75 -12.43 -18.93 24.70
N GLY A 76 -12.25 -20.10 25.35
CA GLY A 76 -13.15 -21.24 25.22
C GLY A 76 -14.58 -20.87 25.58
N THR A 77 -14.76 -20.21 26.72
CA THR A 77 -16.08 -19.75 27.19
C THR A 77 -16.72 -18.76 26.20
N ALA A 78 -15.93 -17.86 25.61
CA ALA A 78 -16.43 -16.88 24.65
C ALA A 78 -16.97 -17.50 23.35
N VAL A 79 -16.42 -18.64 22.92
CA VAL A 79 -16.80 -19.32 21.67
C VAL A 79 -17.76 -20.50 21.86
N ALA A 80 -17.90 -21.02 23.09
CA ALA A 80 -18.61 -22.26 23.38
C ALA A 80 -20.05 -22.30 22.84
N ALA A 81 -20.77 -21.18 22.89
CA ALA A 81 -22.14 -21.08 22.39
C ALA A 81 -22.27 -21.17 20.86
N ARG A 82 -21.19 -20.99 20.11
CA ARG A 82 -21.16 -20.96 18.63
C ARG A 82 -20.53 -22.20 18.02
N ALA A 83 -19.71 -22.94 18.79
CA ALA A 83 -19.05 -24.14 18.33
C ALA A 83 -19.88 -25.40 18.66
N ALA A 84 -19.72 -26.46 17.87
CA ALA A 84 -20.31 -27.77 18.20
C ALA A 84 -19.64 -28.38 19.43
N ARG A 85 -18.33 -28.15 19.59
CA ARG A 85 -17.53 -28.57 20.74
C ARG A 85 -16.39 -27.59 20.98
N THR A 86 -16.04 -27.36 22.25
CA THR A 86 -14.91 -26.51 22.61
C THR A 86 -13.98 -27.25 23.56
N LEU A 87 -12.75 -27.48 23.11
CA LEU A 87 -11.67 -28.08 23.86
C LEU A 87 -10.78 -26.96 24.41
N VAL A 88 -10.63 -26.88 25.73
CA VAL A 88 -9.72 -25.94 26.38
C VAL A 88 -8.54 -26.70 26.97
N GLY A 89 -7.37 -26.57 26.37
CA GLY A 89 -6.17 -27.28 26.78
C GLY A 89 -5.07 -27.30 25.71
N GLY A 90 -4.09 -28.18 25.88
CA GLY A 90 -3.03 -28.40 24.92
C GLY A 90 -3.42 -29.34 23.76
N ALA A 91 -2.53 -29.49 22.78
CA ALA A 91 -2.71 -30.38 21.61
C ALA A 91 -2.88 -31.88 21.98
N THR A 92 -2.47 -32.25 23.19
CA THR A 92 -2.69 -33.59 23.76
C THR A 92 -4.18 -33.93 23.86
N GLY A 93 -5.04 -32.93 24.07
CA GLY A 93 -6.49 -33.09 24.15
C GLY A 93 -7.21 -33.34 22.83
N ILE A 94 -6.53 -33.27 21.70
CA ILE A 94 -7.15 -33.50 20.39
C ILE A 94 -7.57 -34.97 20.26
N ASP A 95 -8.86 -35.18 20.07
CA ASP A 95 -9.47 -36.47 19.79
C ASP A 95 -10.36 -36.41 18.54
N GLY A 96 -10.65 -37.59 17.98
CA GLY A 96 -11.48 -37.72 16.78
C GLY A 96 -10.73 -37.59 15.46
N ALA A 97 -11.51 -37.57 14.38
CA ALA A 97 -11.02 -37.52 13.01
C ALA A 97 -11.83 -36.48 12.22
N TYR A 98 -11.14 -35.50 11.65
CA TYR A 98 -11.71 -34.31 11.02
C TYR A 98 -11.49 -34.33 9.50
N ASP A 99 -12.43 -33.75 8.77
CA ASP A 99 -12.34 -33.59 7.31
C ASP A 99 -11.47 -32.38 6.96
N VAL A 100 -11.52 -31.33 7.80
CA VAL A 100 -10.69 -30.12 7.66
C VAL A 100 -10.07 -29.76 9.02
N VAL A 101 -8.77 -29.49 9.04
CA VAL A 101 -8.05 -28.94 10.19
C VAL A 101 -7.51 -27.57 9.80
N VAL A 102 -7.77 -26.57 10.64
CA VAL A 102 -7.35 -25.18 10.43
C VAL A 102 -6.49 -24.74 11.61
N ALA A 103 -5.21 -24.52 11.37
CA ALA A 103 -4.24 -23.98 12.32
C ALA A 103 -3.69 -22.65 11.79
N ALA A 104 -4.58 -21.72 11.42
CA ALA A 104 -4.18 -20.46 10.78
C ALA A 104 -3.48 -19.49 11.75
N ALA A 105 -3.62 -19.69 13.07
CA ALA A 105 -2.87 -18.98 14.11
C ALA A 105 -1.46 -19.54 14.38
N GLY A 106 -1.09 -20.62 13.67
CA GLY A 106 0.18 -21.33 13.78
C GLY A 106 0.27 -22.29 14.96
N LEU A 107 1.22 -23.20 14.91
CA LEU A 107 1.34 -24.31 15.87
C LEU A 107 1.68 -23.83 17.30
N ALA A 108 2.51 -22.80 17.43
CA ALA A 108 2.86 -22.23 18.74
C ALA A 108 1.65 -21.70 19.53
N ALA A 109 0.55 -21.34 18.83
CA ALA A 109 -0.68 -20.87 19.48
C ALA A 109 -1.55 -22.01 20.04
N ILE A 110 -1.21 -23.26 19.74
CA ILE A 110 -1.87 -24.48 20.22
C ILE A 110 -1.12 -25.03 21.46
N GLU A 111 0.15 -24.65 21.62
CA GLU A 111 0.96 -25.11 22.73
C GLU A 111 0.59 -24.37 24.03
N SER A 112 0.37 -25.15 25.09
CA SER A 112 0.06 -24.65 26.42
C SER A 112 1.31 -24.56 27.29
N ALA A 113 1.38 -23.54 28.14
CA ALA A 113 2.42 -23.42 29.16
C ALA A 113 2.30 -24.45 30.29
N GLN A 114 1.13 -25.08 30.47
CA GLN A 114 0.90 -26.06 31.54
C GLN A 114 1.37 -27.48 31.17
N ASP A 115 1.49 -27.76 29.87
CA ASP A 115 1.98 -29.05 29.38
C ASP A 115 3.49 -29.03 29.12
N ARG A 116 4.09 -30.22 28.99
CA ARG A 116 5.46 -30.33 28.47
C ARG A 116 5.46 -29.86 27.00
N PRO A 117 6.37 -28.94 26.62
CA PRO A 117 6.49 -28.53 25.22
C PRO A 117 6.72 -29.72 24.30
N LEU A 118 5.89 -29.83 23.27
CA LEU A 118 5.95 -30.87 22.25
C LEU A 118 6.90 -30.45 21.12
N GLY A 119 7.02 -29.15 20.87
CA GLY A 119 7.76 -28.60 19.74
C GLY A 119 7.02 -28.75 18.41
N TRP A 120 7.56 -28.11 17.39
CA TRP A 120 6.84 -27.85 16.13
C TRP A 120 6.45 -29.14 15.40
N THR A 121 7.39 -30.09 15.31
CA THR A 121 7.18 -31.35 14.55
C THR A 121 6.13 -32.25 15.20
N ALA A 122 6.18 -32.41 16.53
CA ALA A 122 5.21 -33.25 17.24
C ALA A 122 3.80 -32.64 17.24
N LEU A 123 3.69 -31.31 17.29
CA LEU A 123 2.40 -30.61 17.11
C LEU A 123 1.83 -30.85 15.71
N LEU A 124 2.67 -30.77 14.67
CA LEU A 124 2.24 -31.09 13.30
C LEU A 124 1.74 -32.53 13.19
N GLU A 125 2.51 -33.50 13.69
CA GLU A 125 2.13 -34.92 13.68
C GLU A 125 0.80 -35.16 14.40
N ARG A 126 0.54 -34.43 15.48
CA ARG A 126 -0.73 -34.50 16.21
C ARG A 126 -1.91 -34.02 15.35
N LEU A 127 -1.77 -32.89 14.65
CA LEU A 127 -2.79 -32.39 13.73
C LEU A 127 -3.00 -33.34 12.54
N VAL A 128 -1.94 -33.89 11.97
CA VAL A 128 -2.01 -34.86 10.87
C VAL A 128 -2.72 -36.14 11.30
N THR A 129 -2.48 -36.60 12.53
CA THR A 129 -3.15 -37.78 13.09
C THR A 129 -4.67 -37.56 13.21
N ALA A 130 -5.08 -36.35 13.58
CA ALA A 130 -6.49 -35.96 13.68
C ALA A 130 -7.16 -35.76 12.30
N LEU A 131 -6.39 -35.66 11.21
CA LEU A 131 -6.92 -35.46 9.86
C LEU A 131 -7.31 -36.78 9.20
N ARG A 132 -8.52 -36.91 8.67
CA ARG A 132 -8.95 -38.10 7.92
C ARG A 132 -8.14 -38.28 6.62
N PRO A 133 -8.00 -39.51 6.10
CA PRO A 133 -7.49 -39.71 4.74
C PRO A 133 -8.34 -38.91 3.73
N GLY A 134 -7.70 -38.15 2.84
CA GLY A 134 -8.37 -37.21 1.94
C GLY A 134 -8.71 -35.86 2.56
N GLY A 135 -8.51 -35.67 3.87
CA GLY A 135 -8.79 -34.42 4.57
C GLY A 135 -7.81 -33.30 4.21
N LEU A 136 -8.23 -32.06 4.49
CA LEU A 136 -7.48 -30.83 4.23
C LEU A 136 -6.89 -30.23 5.53
N LEU A 137 -5.62 -29.82 5.47
CA LEU A 137 -4.97 -28.97 6.47
C LEU A 137 -4.74 -27.57 5.87
N LEU A 138 -5.20 -26.53 6.58
CA LEU A 138 -4.74 -25.16 6.40
C LEU A 138 -3.83 -24.79 7.57
N LEU A 139 -2.54 -24.57 7.29
CA LEU A 139 -1.54 -24.23 8.30
C LEU A 139 -1.02 -22.80 8.09
N GLY A 140 -1.10 -21.97 9.13
CA GLY A 140 -0.43 -20.68 9.17
C GLY A 140 0.97 -20.79 9.75
N ALA A 141 1.93 -20.12 9.13
CA ALA A 141 3.31 -20.04 9.60
C ALA A 141 3.81 -18.59 9.51
N GLU A 142 4.26 -18.05 10.64
CA GLU A 142 4.98 -16.79 10.64
C GLU A 142 6.34 -16.96 9.97
N ASN A 143 6.70 -16.04 9.09
CA ASN A 143 8.02 -15.99 8.48
C ASN A 143 9.02 -15.35 9.46
N PRO A 144 10.01 -16.11 9.98
CA PRO A 144 10.97 -15.57 10.93
C PRO A 144 11.90 -14.51 10.32
N PHE A 145 11.96 -14.42 8.99
CA PHE A 145 12.68 -13.40 8.22
C PHE A 145 11.74 -12.51 7.37
N GLY A 146 10.45 -12.46 7.73
CA GLY A 146 9.45 -11.69 7.00
C GLY A 146 9.61 -10.18 7.17
N LEU A 147 9.07 -9.41 6.21
CA LEU A 147 9.14 -7.94 6.17
C LEU A 147 8.75 -7.27 7.48
N GLY A 148 7.73 -7.79 8.18
CA GLY A 148 7.29 -7.26 9.47
C GLY A 148 8.42 -7.24 10.51
N ARG A 149 9.26 -8.27 10.54
CA ARG A 149 10.41 -8.37 11.46
C ARG A 149 11.60 -7.52 11.01
N LEU A 150 11.79 -7.36 9.70
CA LEU A 150 12.89 -6.55 9.13
C LEU A 150 12.72 -5.06 9.40
N VAL A 151 11.47 -4.59 9.49
CA VAL A 151 11.16 -3.17 9.71
C VAL A 151 10.83 -2.84 11.16
N ASP A 152 10.68 -3.83 12.04
CA ASP A 152 10.37 -3.60 13.44
C ASP A 152 11.58 -2.97 14.16
N PRO A 153 11.43 -1.81 14.83
CA PRO A 153 12.50 -1.23 15.62
C PRO A 153 12.84 -2.06 16.87
N VAL A 154 11.91 -2.93 17.33
CA VAL A 154 12.12 -3.82 18.48
C VAL A 154 12.51 -5.20 17.98
N PRO A 155 13.71 -5.72 18.31
CA PRO A 155 14.09 -7.08 17.97
C PRO A 155 13.13 -8.10 18.57
N TRP A 156 12.79 -9.15 17.81
CA TRP A 156 11.82 -10.18 18.21
C TRP A 156 12.16 -10.87 19.54
N TYR A 157 13.43 -10.95 19.93
CA TYR A 157 13.87 -11.56 21.18
C TYR A 157 13.82 -10.59 22.38
N ALA A 158 13.73 -9.28 22.13
CA ALA A 158 13.63 -8.25 23.17
C ALA A 158 12.16 -7.89 23.48
N GLY A 159 11.28 -7.99 22.48
CA GLY A 159 9.85 -7.66 22.60
C GLY A 159 8.94 -8.80 23.06
N ARG A 160 9.45 -9.76 23.84
CA ARG A 160 8.64 -10.90 24.31
C ARG A 160 7.62 -10.42 25.34
N ASP A 161 6.37 -10.80 25.13
CA ASP A 161 5.31 -10.64 26.11
C ASP A 161 5.02 -11.98 26.81
N ASP A 162 4.06 -11.96 27.73
CA ASP A 162 3.64 -13.12 28.51
C ASP A 162 3.00 -14.23 27.65
N ALA A 163 2.82 -14.04 26.33
CA ALA A 163 2.26 -15.03 25.41
C ALA A 163 3.32 -15.86 24.67
N ASP A 164 4.58 -15.44 24.70
CA ASP A 164 5.68 -15.98 23.90
C ASP A 164 6.59 -16.92 24.72
N TRP A 165 5.96 -17.84 25.47
CA TRP A 165 6.66 -18.80 26.36
C TRP A 165 7.36 -19.93 25.61
N ALA A 166 6.86 -20.32 24.44
CA ALA A 166 7.56 -21.24 23.54
C ALA A 166 8.72 -20.49 22.89
N VAL A 167 9.95 -20.78 23.33
CA VAL A 167 11.17 -20.14 22.79
C VAL A 167 11.50 -20.72 21.42
N GLU A 168 10.76 -20.30 20.40
CA GLU A 168 10.90 -20.80 19.04
C GLU A 168 11.33 -19.67 18.09
N GLY A 169 12.64 -19.42 18.02
CA GLY A 169 13.22 -18.47 17.07
C GLY A 169 13.62 -19.13 15.75
N ILE A 170 14.20 -18.35 14.83
CA ILE A 170 14.82 -18.87 13.58
C ILE A 170 15.94 -19.89 13.83
N LEU A 171 16.46 -19.93 15.06
CA LEU A 171 17.50 -20.86 15.48
C LEU A 171 16.95 -22.20 16.00
N ALA A 172 15.63 -22.34 16.12
CA ALA A 172 15.00 -23.59 16.52
C ALA A 172 15.08 -24.60 15.34
N PRO A 173 15.77 -25.74 15.50
CA PRO A 173 16.05 -26.66 14.39
C PRO A 173 14.80 -27.41 13.89
N ASP A 174 13.72 -27.40 14.66
CA ASP A 174 12.45 -28.04 14.36
C ASP A 174 11.43 -27.10 13.71
N ARG A 175 11.65 -25.79 13.76
CA ARG A 175 10.79 -24.77 13.12
C ARG A 175 11.28 -24.48 11.69
N PRO A 176 10.39 -24.45 10.68
CA PRO A 176 10.78 -24.10 9.32
C PRO A 176 11.23 -22.64 9.23
N ALA A 177 12.39 -22.40 8.62
CA ALA A 177 12.93 -21.05 8.45
C ALA A 177 12.40 -20.35 7.18
N ASP A 178 11.94 -21.12 6.19
CA ASP A 178 11.44 -20.65 4.91
C ASP A 178 10.26 -21.54 4.41
N LEU A 179 9.66 -21.15 3.28
CA LEU A 179 8.50 -21.84 2.71
C LEU A 179 8.84 -23.24 2.17
N ASP A 180 10.06 -23.43 1.67
CA ASP A 180 10.50 -24.72 1.13
C ASP A 180 10.66 -25.72 2.28
N GLN A 181 11.31 -25.32 3.38
CA GLN A 181 11.40 -26.12 4.59
C GLN A 181 10.01 -26.43 5.18
N LEU A 182 9.07 -25.49 5.16
CA LEU A 182 7.70 -25.74 5.60
C LEU A 182 7.02 -26.80 4.73
N THR A 183 7.19 -26.71 3.41
CA THR A 183 6.65 -27.66 2.42
C THR A 183 7.27 -29.05 2.60
N ASP A 184 8.58 -29.13 2.79
CA ASP A 184 9.31 -30.37 3.05
C ASP A 184 8.85 -31.04 4.34
N ARG A 185 8.60 -30.26 5.40
CA ARG A 185 8.11 -30.77 6.69
C ARG A 185 6.68 -31.31 6.59
N LEU A 186 5.80 -30.62 5.86
CA LEU A 186 4.45 -31.12 5.58
C LEU A 186 4.51 -32.43 4.79
N THR A 187 5.41 -32.51 3.81
CA THR A 187 5.64 -33.72 3.01
C THR A 187 6.18 -34.87 3.86
N ALA A 188 7.16 -34.60 4.74
CA ALA A 188 7.71 -35.57 5.68
C ALA A 188 6.66 -36.08 6.69
N ALA A 189 5.69 -35.24 7.06
CA ALA A 189 4.55 -35.64 7.89
C ALA A 189 3.47 -36.43 7.11
N GLY A 190 3.68 -36.71 5.82
CA GLY A 190 2.76 -37.51 5.00
C GLY A 190 1.61 -36.72 4.38
N LEU A 191 1.73 -35.40 4.27
CA LEU A 191 0.79 -34.55 3.53
C LEU A 191 1.32 -34.21 2.14
N HIS A 192 0.41 -33.82 1.24
CA HIS A 192 0.75 -33.24 -0.06
C HIS A 192 0.35 -31.77 -0.11
N PRO A 193 1.32 -30.85 0.00
CA PRO A 193 1.08 -29.42 -0.23
C PRO A 193 0.58 -29.19 -1.65
N TRP A 194 -0.49 -28.40 -1.80
CA TRP A 194 -1.12 -28.14 -3.11
C TRP A 194 -1.38 -26.66 -3.40
N GLY A 195 -1.24 -25.79 -2.39
CA GLY A 195 -1.33 -24.34 -2.58
C GLY A 195 -0.74 -23.59 -1.40
N SER A 196 -0.26 -22.37 -1.64
CA SER A 196 0.18 -21.48 -0.57
C SER A 196 -0.06 -20.01 -0.89
N PHE A 197 -0.30 -19.24 0.17
CA PHE A 197 -0.52 -17.80 0.11
C PHE A 197 0.50 -17.06 0.97
N ALA A 198 1.06 -15.99 0.43
CA ALA A 198 1.78 -14.97 1.16
C ALA A 198 0.78 -14.01 1.80
N ALA A 199 0.94 -13.77 3.11
CA ALA A 199 -0.01 -12.98 3.90
C ALA A 199 0.57 -11.60 4.26
N TYR A 200 -0.11 -10.52 3.86
CA TYR A 200 0.31 -9.13 4.03
C TYR A 200 -0.77 -8.27 4.71
N PRO A 201 -0.39 -7.23 5.49
CA PRO A 201 0.97 -6.89 5.94
C PRO A 201 1.41 -7.67 7.18
N ARG A 202 0.51 -8.49 7.75
CA ARG A 202 0.73 -9.38 8.88
C ARG A 202 -0.03 -10.66 8.62
N TRP A 203 0.49 -11.78 9.07
CA TRP A 203 -0.09 -13.08 8.70
C TRP A 203 -1.36 -13.44 9.50
N ARG A 204 -1.48 -13.02 10.77
CA ARG A 204 -2.68 -13.23 11.60
C ARG A 204 -3.82 -12.24 11.33
N SER A 205 -3.52 -11.12 10.69
CA SER A 205 -4.48 -10.05 10.37
C SER A 205 -4.27 -9.54 8.95
N ALA A 206 -4.16 -10.48 8.02
CA ALA A 206 -3.85 -10.18 6.63
C ALA A 206 -5.01 -9.43 5.98
N THR A 207 -4.70 -8.32 5.30
CA THR A 207 -5.63 -7.62 4.41
C THR A 207 -5.47 -8.07 2.96
N ALA A 208 -4.37 -8.76 2.64
CA ALA A 208 -4.14 -9.41 1.36
C ALA A 208 -3.54 -10.82 1.54
N LEU A 209 -4.15 -11.80 0.88
CA LEU A 209 -3.58 -13.14 0.68
C LEU A 209 -3.26 -13.31 -0.80
N LEU A 210 -1.99 -13.54 -1.13
CA LEU A 210 -1.49 -13.61 -2.51
C LEU A 210 -0.90 -14.98 -2.79
N ALA A 211 -1.34 -15.65 -3.85
CA ALA A 211 -0.80 -16.95 -4.23
C ALA A 211 0.72 -16.84 -4.50
N THR A 212 1.52 -17.67 -3.82
CA THR A 212 2.99 -17.53 -3.79
C THR A 212 3.64 -17.74 -5.17
N GLY A 213 3.13 -18.69 -5.97
CA GLY A 213 3.60 -18.96 -7.33
C GLY A 213 3.46 -17.76 -8.26
N PRO A 214 2.22 -17.30 -8.55
CA PRO A 214 1.98 -16.09 -9.35
C PRO A 214 2.75 -14.87 -8.84
N LEU A 215 2.86 -14.70 -7.51
CA LEU A 215 3.60 -13.60 -6.89
C LEU A 215 5.11 -13.63 -7.20
N ALA A 216 5.73 -14.81 -7.28
CA ALA A 216 7.15 -14.96 -7.61
C ALA A 216 7.43 -14.78 -9.12
N GLU A 217 6.48 -15.19 -9.96
CA GLU A 217 6.59 -15.16 -11.42
C GLU A 217 6.31 -13.77 -12.01
N GLN A 218 5.28 -13.08 -11.52
CA GLN A 218 4.74 -11.85 -12.13
C GLN A 218 5.32 -10.57 -11.51
N ARG A 219 6.66 -10.46 -11.55
CA ARG A 219 7.46 -9.40 -10.88
C ARG A 219 7.15 -7.97 -11.33
N GLY A 220 6.50 -7.80 -12.48
CA GLY A 220 6.14 -6.48 -13.03
C GLY A 220 4.65 -6.15 -12.92
N SER A 221 3.86 -7.01 -12.27
CA SER A 221 2.40 -6.89 -12.22
C SER A 221 1.96 -5.63 -11.48
N GLY A 222 1.22 -4.76 -12.17
CA GLY A 222 0.57 -3.60 -11.56
C GLY A 222 -0.43 -3.98 -10.47
N LEU A 223 -1.07 -5.16 -10.56
CA LEU A 223 -1.94 -5.68 -9.51
C LEU A 223 -1.18 -5.91 -8.20
N PHE A 224 -0.10 -6.71 -8.24
CA PHE A 224 0.65 -7.03 -7.03
C PHE A 224 1.37 -5.81 -6.46
N ASP A 225 1.86 -4.91 -7.31
CA ASP A 225 2.47 -3.65 -6.90
C ASP A 225 1.47 -2.80 -6.08
N ALA A 226 0.28 -2.54 -6.63
CA ALA A 226 -0.76 -1.77 -5.96
C ALA A 226 -1.21 -2.43 -4.64
N VAL A 227 -1.44 -3.74 -4.65
CA VAL A 227 -1.89 -4.48 -3.46
C VAL A 227 -0.84 -4.47 -2.35
N LEU A 228 0.42 -4.76 -2.68
CA LEU A 228 1.50 -4.78 -1.69
C LEU A 228 1.74 -3.38 -1.12
N HIS A 229 1.68 -2.36 -1.96
CA HIS A 229 1.79 -0.97 -1.51
C HIS A 229 0.65 -0.62 -0.54
N ASP A 230 -0.60 -0.86 -0.91
CA ASP A 230 -1.78 -0.54 -0.10
C ASP A 230 -1.80 -1.31 1.23
N ALA A 231 -1.57 -2.62 1.19
CA ALA A 231 -1.56 -3.47 2.38
C ALA A 231 -0.49 -3.04 3.40
N CYS A 232 0.69 -2.61 2.93
CA CYS A 232 1.81 -2.24 3.80
C CYS A 232 1.84 -0.75 4.21
N ALA A 233 1.12 0.13 3.51
CA ALA A 233 1.09 1.57 3.79
C ALA A 233 0.34 1.92 5.09
N VAL A 234 -0.52 1.03 5.58
CA VAL A 234 -1.40 1.31 6.74
C VAL A 234 -0.74 0.98 8.07
N GLY A 235 -0.70 1.92 9.00
CA GLY A 235 -0.42 1.72 10.43
C GLY A 235 0.30 2.91 11.06
N GLU A 236 0.39 2.93 12.40
CA GLU A 236 0.89 4.11 13.14
C GLU A 236 2.21 3.84 13.88
N ARG A 237 2.64 2.58 13.95
CA ARG A 237 3.87 2.24 14.67
C ARG A 237 5.11 2.73 13.91
N PRO A 238 6.11 3.30 14.61
CA PRO A 238 7.40 3.61 14.02
C PRO A 238 8.05 2.36 13.43
N VAL A 239 8.74 2.52 12.30
CA VAL A 239 9.44 1.44 11.59
C VAL A 239 10.86 1.86 11.21
N LEU A 240 11.77 0.89 11.11
CA LEU A 240 13.13 1.14 10.65
C LEU A 240 13.15 1.61 9.19
N GLN A 241 12.32 1.01 8.34
CA GLN A 241 12.17 1.33 6.93
C GLN A 241 10.71 1.17 6.50
N ASP A 242 10.25 1.97 5.53
CA ASP A 242 8.90 1.82 4.95
C ASP A 242 8.67 0.40 4.38
N PRO A 243 7.74 -0.38 4.95
CA PRO A 243 7.44 -1.74 4.48
C PRO A 243 6.75 -1.76 3.11
N ALA A 244 6.03 -0.70 2.72
CA ALA A 244 5.38 -0.66 1.40
C ALA A 244 6.42 -0.58 0.29
N ARG A 245 7.47 0.24 0.47
CA ARG A 245 8.61 0.30 -0.44
C ARG A 245 9.35 -1.04 -0.51
N LEU A 246 9.66 -1.64 0.64
CA LEU A 246 10.34 -2.94 0.68
C LEU A 246 9.52 -4.07 0.05
N ALA A 247 8.19 -4.07 0.23
CA ALA A 247 7.33 -5.08 -0.39
C ALA A 247 7.31 -4.96 -1.92
N VAL A 248 7.25 -3.74 -2.46
CA VAL A 248 7.32 -3.48 -3.92
C VAL A 248 8.71 -3.81 -4.48
N ASP A 249 9.79 -3.46 -3.77
CA ASP A 249 11.15 -3.85 -4.15
C ASP A 249 11.32 -5.39 -4.15
N ALA A 250 10.74 -6.07 -3.16
CA ALA A 250 10.71 -7.52 -3.08
C ALA A 250 9.92 -8.14 -4.26
N LEU A 251 8.82 -7.53 -4.68
CA LEU A 251 8.06 -7.97 -5.87
C LEU A 251 8.92 -7.92 -7.12
N HIS A 252 9.56 -6.78 -7.39
CA HIS A 252 10.38 -6.59 -8.59
C HIS A 252 11.62 -7.48 -8.64
N THR A 253 12.11 -7.93 -7.47
CA THR A 253 13.24 -8.87 -7.36
C THR A 253 12.81 -10.34 -7.34
N GLY A 254 11.50 -10.63 -7.30
CA GLY A 254 10.97 -12.00 -7.19
C GLY A 254 11.07 -12.60 -5.79
N LEU A 255 11.29 -11.76 -4.76
CA LEU A 255 11.42 -12.16 -3.35
C LEU A 255 10.16 -11.88 -2.53
N ALA A 256 9.08 -11.32 -3.12
CA ALA A 256 7.87 -10.98 -2.37
C ALA A 256 7.30 -12.18 -1.61
N ALA A 257 7.15 -13.35 -2.24
CA ALA A 257 6.67 -14.55 -1.55
C ALA A 257 7.61 -14.99 -0.40
N ALA A 258 8.93 -14.90 -0.60
CA ALA A 258 9.93 -15.31 0.39
C ALA A 258 10.04 -14.33 1.58
N LEU A 259 9.78 -13.04 1.35
CA LEU A 259 9.83 -11.98 2.37
C LEU A 259 8.45 -11.65 2.96
N ALA A 260 7.40 -12.37 2.57
CA ALA A 260 6.07 -12.20 3.13
C ALA A 260 6.11 -12.31 4.68
N PRO A 261 5.35 -11.49 5.42
CA PRO A 261 5.25 -11.57 6.88
C PRO A 261 4.88 -12.95 7.44
N GLY A 262 4.19 -13.76 6.64
CA GLY A 262 3.96 -15.17 6.89
C GLY A 262 3.25 -15.83 5.73
N TRP A 263 3.01 -17.12 5.88
CA TRP A 263 2.42 -17.97 4.86
C TRP A 263 1.20 -18.71 5.41
N LEU A 264 0.25 -18.97 4.51
CA LEU A 264 -0.82 -19.92 4.69
C LEU A 264 -0.60 -21.05 3.69
N VAL A 265 -0.38 -22.28 4.17
CA VAL A 265 -0.13 -23.45 3.32
C VAL A 265 -1.30 -24.41 3.41
N LEU A 266 -1.79 -24.81 2.24
CA LEU A 266 -2.82 -25.81 2.06
C LEU A 266 -2.17 -27.14 1.70
N ALA A 267 -2.49 -28.17 2.46
CA ALA A 267 -1.99 -29.52 2.23
C ALA A 267 -3.11 -30.54 2.45
N HIS A 268 -3.11 -31.64 1.71
CA HIS A 268 -4.10 -32.70 1.88
C HIS A 268 -3.44 -34.02 2.29
N ARG A 269 -4.17 -34.84 3.04
CA ARG A 269 -3.74 -36.20 3.36
C ARG A 269 -4.08 -37.13 2.19
N PRO A 270 -3.13 -37.87 1.60
CA PRO A 270 -3.44 -38.78 0.50
C PRO A 270 -4.41 -39.89 0.93
N VAL A 271 -5.23 -40.37 -0.01
CA VAL A 271 -6.05 -41.57 0.16
C VAL A 271 -5.25 -42.76 -0.36
N THR A 272 -4.87 -43.67 0.53
CA THR A 272 -4.26 -44.95 0.14
C THR A 272 -5.34 -45.88 -0.41
N GLY A 273 -5.28 -46.19 -1.71
CA GLY A 273 -6.17 -47.17 -2.34
C GLY A 273 -5.82 -48.61 -1.98
N ALA A 274 -6.78 -49.54 -2.16
CA ALA A 274 -6.69 -50.96 -1.79
C ALA A 274 -5.58 -51.78 -2.49
N ALA A 275 -4.77 -51.17 -3.36
CA ALA A 275 -3.65 -51.81 -4.05
C ALA A 275 -2.31 -51.08 -3.85
N GLY A 276 -2.18 -50.21 -2.85
CA GLY A 276 -0.95 -49.42 -2.62
C GLY A 276 -0.70 -48.32 -3.65
N ALA A 277 -1.58 -48.17 -4.65
CA ALA A 277 -1.60 -47.01 -5.52
C ALA A 277 -2.16 -45.81 -4.74
N VAL A 278 -1.36 -44.75 -4.63
CA VAL A 278 -1.80 -43.44 -4.17
C VAL A 278 -2.78 -42.92 -5.22
N VAL A 279 -4.07 -43.00 -4.92
CA VAL A 279 -5.07 -42.29 -5.72
C VAL A 279 -4.97 -40.85 -5.25
N ALA A 280 -4.41 -39.98 -6.10
CA ALA A 280 -4.46 -38.54 -5.89
C ALA A 280 -5.94 -38.11 -5.99
N ALA A 281 -6.70 -38.33 -4.94
CA ALA A 281 -7.93 -37.59 -4.71
C ALA A 281 -7.52 -36.21 -4.21
N ALA A 282 -6.83 -35.45 -5.07
CA ALA A 282 -6.77 -34.02 -4.90
C ALA A 282 -8.22 -33.50 -4.93
N PRO A 283 -8.55 -32.41 -4.24
CA PRO A 283 -9.72 -31.64 -4.61
C PRO A 283 -9.44 -30.97 -5.97
N ASP A 284 -9.37 -31.76 -7.06
CA ASP A 284 -9.25 -31.30 -8.47
C ASP A 284 -10.35 -30.31 -8.88
N ARG A 285 -11.30 -30.03 -7.99
CA ARG A 285 -12.45 -29.16 -8.17
C ARG A 285 -12.31 -27.77 -7.54
N ILE A 286 -11.36 -27.55 -6.62
CA ILE A 286 -11.24 -26.25 -5.95
C ILE A 286 -10.14 -25.43 -6.63
N THR A 287 -10.52 -24.60 -7.59
CA THR A 287 -9.63 -23.58 -8.13
C THR A 287 -9.28 -22.59 -7.02
N LEU A 288 -8.00 -22.45 -6.69
CA LEU A 288 -7.52 -21.48 -5.71
C LEU A 288 -7.46 -20.07 -6.34
N PRO A 289 -7.78 -19.02 -5.56
CA PRO A 289 -7.64 -17.65 -6.03
C PRO A 289 -6.17 -17.27 -6.20
N VAL A 290 -5.89 -16.35 -7.11
CA VAL A 290 -4.60 -15.67 -7.25
C VAL A 290 -4.41 -14.65 -6.14
N ALA A 291 -5.47 -13.95 -5.75
CA ALA A 291 -5.46 -13.00 -4.63
C ALA A 291 -6.83 -12.92 -3.94
N LEU A 292 -6.81 -12.69 -2.62
CA LEU A 292 -7.96 -12.30 -1.81
C LEU A 292 -7.64 -11.00 -1.10
N LEU A 293 -8.44 -9.96 -1.35
CA LEU A 293 -8.14 -8.59 -0.95
C LEU A 293 -9.28 -8.00 -0.14
N CYS A 294 -8.96 -7.42 1.01
CA CYS A 294 -9.83 -6.52 1.73
C CYS A 294 -9.44 -5.09 1.35
N ALA A 295 -10.28 -4.40 0.59
CA ALA A 295 -10.12 -2.96 0.35
C ALA A 295 -11.22 -2.21 1.09
N GLY A 296 -10.87 -1.18 1.85
CA GLY A 296 -11.84 -0.40 2.63
C GLY A 296 -11.94 -0.77 4.11
N PRO A 297 -12.86 -0.12 4.84
CA PRO A 297 -13.07 -0.40 6.26
C PRO A 297 -13.56 -1.83 6.52
N PRO A 298 -13.43 -2.34 7.76
CA PRO A 298 -13.97 -3.64 8.14
C PRO A 298 -15.44 -3.80 7.71
N GLY A 299 -15.79 -4.97 7.18
CA GLY A 299 -17.15 -5.24 6.65
C GLY A 299 -17.39 -4.81 5.21
N SER A 300 -16.43 -4.14 4.54
CA SER A 300 -16.55 -3.73 3.13
C SER A 300 -16.58 -4.86 2.10
N GLY A 301 -16.39 -6.11 2.54
CA GLY A 301 -16.33 -7.31 1.68
C GLY A 301 -14.94 -7.59 1.09
N VAL A 302 -14.79 -8.80 0.53
CA VAL A 302 -13.54 -9.28 -0.07
C VAL A 302 -13.65 -9.28 -1.59
N THR A 303 -12.61 -8.83 -2.27
CA THR A 303 -12.47 -9.02 -3.70
C THR A 303 -11.51 -10.17 -3.98
N GLU A 304 -11.97 -11.12 -4.79
CA GLU A 304 -11.19 -12.25 -5.31
C GLU A 304 -10.61 -11.89 -6.68
N VAL A 305 -9.33 -12.23 -6.88
CA VAL A 305 -8.73 -12.37 -8.20
C VAL A 305 -8.54 -13.85 -8.46
N TYR A 306 -9.08 -14.35 -9.56
CA TYR A 306 -8.91 -15.75 -9.97
C TYR A 306 -8.35 -15.81 -11.39
N ASP A 307 -7.71 -16.94 -11.70
CA ASP A 307 -7.20 -17.20 -13.03
C ASP A 307 -8.32 -17.68 -13.95
N GLY A 308 -8.58 -16.94 -15.02
CA GLY A 308 -9.62 -17.21 -16.00
C GLY A 308 -9.05 -17.54 -17.37
N ALA A 309 -9.89 -17.99 -18.30
CA ALA A 309 -9.45 -18.41 -19.64
C ALA A 309 -8.70 -17.32 -20.43
N ASP A 310 -9.04 -16.04 -20.21
CA ASP A 310 -8.45 -14.87 -20.87
C ASP A 310 -7.55 -14.05 -19.93
N GLY A 311 -6.97 -14.70 -18.92
CA GLY A 311 -6.16 -14.08 -17.87
C GLY A 311 -6.93 -13.79 -16.59
N TRP A 312 -6.33 -13.00 -15.70
CA TRP A 312 -6.87 -12.76 -14.36
C TRP A 312 -8.16 -11.96 -14.38
N ARG A 313 -9.07 -12.29 -13.47
CA ARG A 313 -10.39 -11.67 -13.37
C ARG A 313 -10.75 -11.31 -11.94
N TRP A 314 -11.42 -10.16 -11.80
CA TRP A 314 -12.05 -9.71 -10.58
C TRP A 314 -13.37 -10.44 -10.34
N ARG A 315 -13.63 -10.75 -9.07
CA ARG A 315 -14.92 -11.20 -8.56
C ARG A 315 -15.09 -10.68 -7.14
N ALA A 316 -16.12 -9.89 -6.90
CA ALA A 316 -16.52 -9.59 -5.53
C ALA A 316 -17.15 -10.81 -4.86
N LEU A 317 -16.73 -11.08 -3.63
CA LEU A 317 -17.36 -12.05 -2.75
C LEU A 317 -18.40 -11.32 -1.91
N ALA A 318 -19.57 -11.95 -1.72
CA ALA A 318 -20.63 -11.37 -0.92
C ALA A 318 -20.11 -11.01 0.48
N ALA A 319 -20.37 -9.77 0.89
CA ALA A 319 -20.18 -9.35 2.27
C ALA A 319 -20.98 -10.30 3.19
N PRO A 320 -20.51 -10.57 4.42
CA PRO A 320 -21.33 -11.29 5.37
C PRO A 320 -22.66 -10.55 5.53
N THR A 321 -23.77 -11.28 5.62
CA THR A 321 -25.04 -10.69 6.02
C THR A 321 -24.80 -9.92 7.32
N PRO A 322 -25.07 -8.61 7.38
CA PRO A 322 -24.85 -7.86 8.60
C PRO A 322 -25.65 -8.51 9.73
N ASN A 323 -25.05 -8.58 10.91
CA ASN A 323 -25.75 -9.01 12.11
C ASN A 323 -27.03 -8.14 12.24
N PRO A 324 -28.23 -8.71 12.31
CA PRO A 324 -29.46 -7.91 12.43
C PRO A 324 -29.51 -7.07 13.73
N ALA A 325 -28.61 -7.35 14.69
CA ALA A 325 -28.42 -6.56 15.90
C ALA A 325 -27.40 -5.42 15.76
N ALA A 326 -26.62 -5.36 14.67
CA ALA A 326 -25.85 -4.17 14.33
C ALA A 326 -26.83 -3.16 13.76
N GLU A 327 -27.15 -2.12 14.53
CA GLU A 327 -27.87 -0.97 13.98
C GLU A 327 -27.17 -0.55 12.68
N PRO A 328 -27.91 -0.42 11.56
CA PRO A 328 -27.31 0.13 10.35
C PRO A 328 -26.67 1.44 10.75
N ALA A 329 -25.37 1.56 10.50
CA ALA A 329 -24.66 2.81 10.74
C ALA A 329 -25.52 3.91 10.14
N PRO A 330 -25.98 4.90 10.94
CA PRO A 330 -26.89 5.91 10.47
C PRO A 330 -26.32 6.51 9.18
N PRO A 331 -27.14 6.81 8.17
CA PRO A 331 -26.69 7.46 6.95
C PRO A 331 -26.28 8.89 7.28
N PHE A 332 -25.11 9.07 7.89
CA PHE A 332 -24.45 10.36 8.05
C PHE A 332 -23.67 10.74 6.79
N ALA A 333 -23.89 10.07 5.67
CA ALA A 333 -23.36 10.42 4.36
C ALA A 333 -24.18 11.57 3.73
N SER A 334 -23.99 12.79 4.22
CA SER A 334 -24.31 14.00 3.43
C SER A 334 -23.05 14.70 2.89
N ARG A 335 -21.86 14.09 3.07
CA ARG A 335 -20.55 14.67 2.65
C ARG A 335 -19.49 13.63 2.24
N GLU A 336 -19.86 12.38 2.01
CA GLU A 336 -18.89 11.42 1.48
C GLU A 336 -18.59 11.74 0.01
N VAL A 337 -17.32 11.71 -0.38
CA VAL A 337 -16.88 11.97 -1.77
C VAL A 337 -16.73 10.68 -2.57
N ALA A 338 -16.54 9.55 -1.87
CA ALA A 338 -16.34 8.25 -2.46
C ALA A 338 -17.01 7.15 -1.63
N TYR A 339 -17.46 6.09 -2.28
CA TYR A 339 -17.97 4.89 -1.64
C TYR A 339 -17.39 3.65 -2.33
N ARG A 340 -17.42 2.51 -1.63
CA ARG A 340 -17.03 1.23 -2.22
C ARG A 340 -18.25 0.50 -2.74
N ASP A 341 -18.22 0.12 -4.00
CA ASP A 341 -19.17 -0.79 -4.64
C ASP A 341 -18.44 -2.06 -5.06
N PRO A 342 -18.46 -3.13 -4.24
CA PRO A 342 -17.86 -4.39 -4.64
C PRO A 342 -18.44 -4.95 -5.94
N GLY A 343 -19.72 -4.67 -6.26
CA GLY A 343 -20.38 -5.14 -7.47
C GLY A 343 -19.72 -4.66 -8.77
N THR A 344 -19.02 -3.53 -8.74
CA THR A 344 -18.28 -3.02 -9.90
C THR A 344 -16.92 -3.70 -10.11
N SER A 345 -16.37 -4.38 -9.09
CA SER A 345 -15.17 -5.20 -9.19
C SER A 345 -15.47 -6.54 -9.88
N THR A 346 -15.88 -6.47 -11.14
CA THR A 346 -16.11 -7.62 -12.01
C THR A 346 -15.43 -7.40 -13.36
N GLY A 347 -14.89 -8.46 -13.95
CA GLY A 347 -14.27 -8.40 -15.29
C GLY A 347 -12.79 -8.74 -15.28
N ARG A 348 -12.09 -8.40 -16.36
CA ARG A 348 -10.66 -8.69 -16.54
C ARG A 348 -9.82 -7.71 -15.71
N VAL A 349 -8.77 -8.22 -15.06
CA VAL A 349 -7.74 -7.37 -14.44
C VAL A 349 -6.88 -6.77 -15.54
N PRO A 350 -6.73 -5.43 -15.63
CA PRO A 350 -5.85 -4.82 -16.62
C PRO A 350 -4.40 -5.27 -16.45
N GLU A 351 -3.77 -5.66 -17.55
CA GLU A 351 -2.36 -6.04 -17.58
C GLU A 351 -1.46 -4.82 -17.77
N GLY A 352 -0.29 -4.84 -17.13
CA GLY A 352 0.72 -3.79 -17.28
C GLY A 352 1.39 -3.42 -15.97
N ARG A 353 2.07 -2.27 -15.97
CA ARG A 353 2.79 -1.72 -14.81
C ARG A 353 2.01 -0.58 -14.18
N LEU A 354 2.13 -0.43 -12.87
CA LEU A 354 1.49 0.66 -12.15
C LEU A 354 2.06 2.02 -12.58
N LEU A 355 1.20 2.99 -12.90
CA LEU A 355 1.60 4.31 -13.37
C LEU A 355 2.52 5.01 -12.37
N ARG A 356 2.19 4.95 -11.07
CA ARG A 356 3.05 5.43 -9.98
C ARG A 356 4.49 4.91 -10.09
N THR A 357 4.65 3.61 -10.31
CA THR A 357 5.96 2.94 -10.36
C THR A 357 6.76 3.34 -11.59
N VAL A 358 6.11 3.44 -12.75
CA VAL A 358 6.77 3.88 -13.98
C VAL A 358 7.20 5.36 -13.90
N LEU A 359 6.37 6.22 -13.29
CA LEU A 359 6.73 7.62 -13.04
C LEU A 359 7.89 7.74 -12.06
N LEU A 360 7.89 6.95 -10.98
CA LEU A 360 8.97 6.94 -10.01
C LEU A 360 10.30 6.51 -10.64
N ASP A 361 10.31 5.46 -11.45
CA ASP A 361 11.51 5.01 -12.20
C ASP A 361 12.03 6.12 -13.13
N ALA A 362 11.15 6.81 -13.87
CA ALA A 362 11.55 7.94 -14.71
C ALA A 362 12.17 9.10 -13.91
N VAL A 363 11.62 9.41 -12.72
CA VAL A 363 12.16 10.44 -11.82
C VAL A 363 13.54 10.05 -11.28
N LEU A 364 13.70 8.81 -10.82
CA LEU A 364 14.96 8.29 -10.28
C LEU A 364 16.07 8.30 -11.34
N ARG A 365 15.74 7.95 -12.59
CA ARG A 365 16.65 8.03 -13.75
C ARG A 365 16.88 9.46 -14.25
N ARG A 366 16.13 10.44 -13.74
CA ARG A 366 16.09 11.83 -14.21
C ARG A 366 15.70 11.96 -15.69
N ASP A 367 14.91 11.03 -16.21
CA ASP A 367 14.38 11.07 -17.57
C ASP A 367 13.12 11.95 -17.62
N LEU A 368 13.34 13.27 -17.67
CA LEU A 368 12.28 14.26 -17.80
C LEU A 368 11.48 14.11 -19.10
N GLY A 369 12.07 13.49 -20.14
CA GLY A 369 11.41 13.22 -21.41
C GLY A 369 10.36 12.13 -21.27
N ALA A 370 10.72 10.99 -20.66
CA ALA A 370 9.79 9.92 -20.32
C ALA A 370 8.70 10.41 -19.36
N LEU A 371 9.08 11.14 -18.32
CA LEU A 371 8.14 11.71 -17.35
C LEU A 371 7.08 12.58 -18.05
N ARG A 372 7.51 13.52 -18.91
CA ARG A 372 6.59 14.38 -19.67
C ARG A 372 5.64 13.56 -20.55
N ARG A 373 6.15 12.55 -21.28
CA ARG A 373 5.33 11.70 -22.14
C ARG A 373 4.26 10.94 -21.34
N LEU A 374 4.64 10.32 -20.23
CA LEU A 374 3.73 9.57 -19.36
C LEU A 374 2.64 10.48 -18.77
N LEU A 375 3.03 11.62 -18.19
CA LEU A 375 2.09 12.57 -17.61
C LEU A 375 1.14 13.19 -18.64
N THR A 376 1.65 13.50 -19.84
CA THR A 376 0.80 13.99 -20.95
C THR A 376 -0.18 12.93 -21.42
N ALA A 377 0.27 11.66 -21.51
CA ALA A 377 -0.61 10.55 -21.88
C ALA A 377 -1.70 10.31 -20.83
N TYR A 378 -1.34 10.34 -19.54
CA TYR A 378 -2.28 10.24 -18.43
C TYR A 378 -3.31 11.37 -18.43
N ALA A 379 -2.90 12.62 -18.58
CA ALA A 379 -3.82 13.76 -18.64
C ALA A 379 -4.75 13.71 -19.87
N ARG A 380 -4.26 13.21 -21.01
CA ARG A 380 -5.09 12.97 -22.20
C ARG A 380 -6.11 11.87 -21.95
N TRP A 381 -5.69 10.78 -21.31
CA TRP A 381 -6.57 9.68 -20.95
C TRP A 381 -7.68 10.15 -20.01
N LEU A 382 -7.35 10.88 -18.94
CA LEU A 382 -8.34 11.48 -18.04
C LEU A 382 -9.33 12.36 -18.79
N ALA A 383 -8.85 13.27 -19.65
CA ALA A 383 -9.73 14.13 -20.44
C ALA A 383 -10.67 13.34 -21.37
N GLY A 384 -10.24 12.19 -21.87
CA GLY A 384 -11.06 11.30 -22.69
C GLY A 384 -12.10 10.49 -21.92
N GLN A 385 -12.01 10.43 -20.58
CA GLN A 385 -13.01 9.76 -19.72
C GLN A 385 -14.12 10.71 -19.26
N GLY A 386 -13.92 12.03 -19.37
CA GLY A 386 -14.84 13.04 -18.83
C GLY A 386 -15.94 13.46 -19.80
N VAL A 387 -17.07 13.87 -19.24
CA VAL A 387 -18.15 14.59 -19.93
C VAL A 387 -18.24 15.98 -19.31
N ASP A 388 -18.24 17.04 -20.12
CA ASP A 388 -18.25 18.44 -19.66
C ASP A 388 -17.15 18.77 -18.63
N ASP A 389 -15.95 18.22 -18.84
CA ASP A 389 -14.78 18.35 -17.95
C ASP A 389 -15.01 17.84 -16.52
N ARG A 390 -15.95 16.90 -16.36
CA ARG A 390 -16.20 16.19 -15.11
C ARG A 390 -16.03 14.69 -15.30
N LEU A 391 -15.42 14.07 -14.30
CA LEU A 391 -15.18 12.64 -14.19
C LEU A 391 -16.15 12.03 -13.19
N THR A 392 -16.67 10.86 -13.52
CA THR A 392 -17.56 10.06 -12.66
C THR A 392 -16.94 8.71 -12.34
N GLY A 393 -17.55 8.03 -11.36
CA GLY A 393 -17.21 6.65 -11.01
C GLY A 393 -15.76 6.44 -10.58
N ALA A 394 -15.18 5.29 -10.92
CA ALA A 394 -13.86 4.89 -10.44
C ALA A 394 -12.71 5.77 -10.93
N VAL A 395 -12.79 6.28 -12.16
CA VAL A 395 -11.77 7.19 -12.71
C VAL A 395 -11.66 8.46 -11.87
N ALA A 396 -12.80 8.99 -11.40
CA ALA A 396 -12.86 10.22 -10.62
C ALA A 396 -12.14 10.12 -9.27
N VAL A 397 -12.09 8.93 -8.64
CA VAL A 397 -11.45 8.70 -7.33
C VAL A 397 -10.10 7.96 -7.43
N SER A 398 -9.70 7.53 -8.63
CA SER A 398 -8.43 6.84 -8.84
C SER A 398 -7.23 7.77 -8.67
N GLY A 399 -6.20 7.27 -7.98
CA GLY A 399 -4.86 7.87 -7.95
C GLY A 399 -3.91 7.15 -8.93
N LEU A 400 -2.65 7.60 -8.99
CA LEU A 400 -1.62 6.95 -9.81
C LEU A 400 -1.28 5.53 -9.33
N ASP A 401 -1.68 5.19 -8.10
CA ASP A 401 -1.60 3.88 -7.45
C ASP A 401 -2.75 2.94 -7.81
N ASN A 402 -3.72 3.39 -8.62
CA ASN A 402 -4.83 2.57 -9.13
C ASN A 402 -4.95 2.63 -10.67
N VAL A 403 -3.90 3.10 -11.36
CA VAL A 403 -3.89 3.22 -12.83
C VAL A 403 -2.74 2.41 -13.39
N VAL A 404 -3.04 1.50 -14.31
CA VAL A 404 -2.06 0.65 -14.99
C VAL A 404 -1.75 1.23 -16.36
N VAL A 405 -0.48 1.14 -16.76
CA VAL A 405 -0.01 1.41 -18.11
C VAL A 405 0.27 0.08 -18.81
N GLY A 406 -0.51 -0.22 -19.84
CA GLY A 406 -0.36 -1.42 -20.66
C GLY A 406 0.86 -1.34 -21.57
N ALA A 407 1.22 -2.46 -22.20
CA ALA A 407 2.39 -2.53 -23.09
C ALA A 407 2.28 -1.59 -24.31
N ALA A 408 1.05 -1.28 -24.75
CA ALA A 408 0.79 -0.33 -25.83
C ALA A 408 0.79 1.14 -25.37
N GLY A 409 0.98 1.41 -24.07
CA GLY A 409 0.89 2.74 -23.47
C GLY A 409 -0.54 3.21 -23.19
N ASP A 410 -1.51 2.31 -23.31
CA ASP A 410 -2.89 2.51 -22.88
C ASP A 410 -2.99 2.55 -21.35
N HIS A 411 -3.99 3.27 -20.84
CA HIS A 411 -4.21 3.45 -19.41
C HIS A 411 -5.55 2.84 -19.02
N ALA A 412 -5.59 2.18 -17.88
CA ALA A 412 -6.81 1.58 -17.33
C ALA A 412 -6.83 1.68 -15.80
N VAL A 413 -8.03 1.78 -15.23
CA VAL A 413 -8.24 1.69 -13.78
C VAL A 413 -8.08 0.23 -13.35
N LEU A 414 -7.23 -0.03 -12.35
CA LEU A 414 -6.92 -1.38 -11.87
C LEU A 414 -8.09 -1.98 -11.08
N ASP A 415 -8.46 -1.33 -9.97
CA ASP A 415 -9.60 -1.70 -9.14
C ASP A 415 -10.75 -0.69 -9.35
N PRO A 416 -11.83 -1.08 -10.04
CA PRO A 416 -13.00 -0.24 -10.24
C PRO A 416 -13.95 -0.26 -9.02
N GLY A 417 -13.57 -0.85 -7.89
CA GLY A 417 -14.45 -1.00 -6.71
C GLY A 417 -14.76 0.29 -5.96
N TRP A 418 -13.95 1.34 -6.12
CA TRP A 418 -14.21 2.65 -5.53
C TRP A 418 -14.90 3.57 -6.53
N GLN A 419 -15.96 4.26 -6.12
CA GLN A 419 -16.77 5.12 -6.98
C GLN A 419 -16.88 6.52 -6.38
N ALA A 420 -16.82 7.56 -7.22
CA ALA A 420 -17.21 8.91 -6.81
C ALA A 420 -18.73 8.99 -6.59
N ILE A 421 -19.15 9.68 -5.53
CA ILE A 421 -20.55 10.00 -5.28
C ILE A 421 -21.01 11.10 -6.26
N ASP A 422 -20.27 12.20 -6.29
CA ASP A 422 -20.51 13.32 -7.20
C ASP A 422 -19.43 13.41 -8.28
N PRO A 423 -19.77 13.85 -9.51
CA PRO A 423 -18.77 14.07 -10.54
C PRO A 423 -17.73 15.10 -10.10
N LEU A 424 -16.44 14.81 -10.30
CA LEU A 424 -15.32 15.69 -9.94
C LEU A 424 -14.73 16.36 -11.18
N ALA A 425 -14.31 17.62 -11.08
CA ALA A 425 -13.65 18.31 -12.19
C ALA A 425 -12.35 17.60 -12.59
N THR A 426 -12.10 17.44 -13.90
CA THR A 426 -10.91 16.71 -14.41
C THR A 426 -9.61 17.26 -13.84
N GLU A 427 -9.49 18.59 -13.74
CA GLU A 427 -8.30 19.25 -13.23
C GLU A 427 -8.06 18.99 -11.74
N VAL A 428 -9.14 18.85 -10.94
CA VAL A 428 -9.05 18.49 -9.53
C VAL A 428 -8.58 17.05 -9.37
N VAL A 429 -9.07 16.12 -10.20
CA VAL A 429 -8.64 14.71 -10.20
C VAL A 429 -7.16 14.59 -10.60
N LEU A 430 -6.74 15.32 -11.65
CA LEU A 430 -5.35 15.38 -12.06
C LEU A 430 -4.47 15.97 -10.96
N ALA A 431 -4.85 17.12 -10.39
CA ALA A 431 -4.13 17.78 -9.32
C ALA A 431 -4.00 16.88 -8.08
N ARG A 432 -5.05 16.13 -7.73
CA ARG A 432 -5.05 15.17 -6.62
C ARG A 432 -4.01 14.07 -6.83
N ALA A 433 -4.04 13.43 -7.99
CA ALA A 433 -3.12 12.36 -8.34
C ALA A 433 -1.65 12.85 -8.35
N LEU A 434 -1.40 14.05 -8.90
CA LEU A 434 -0.07 14.66 -8.92
C LEU A 434 0.39 15.14 -7.54
N TRP A 435 -0.53 15.65 -6.71
CA TRP A 435 -0.23 16.09 -5.36
C TRP A 435 0.23 14.92 -4.49
N ARG A 436 -0.49 13.80 -4.53
CA ARG A 436 -0.10 12.59 -3.79
C ARG A 436 1.26 12.07 -4.23
N PHE A 437 1.52 12.04 -5.54
CA PHE A 437 2.84 11.68 -6.06
C PHE A 437 3.95 12.65 -5.63
N ALA A 438 3.68 13.96 -5.62
CA ALA A 438 4.63 14.97 -5.16
C ALA A 438 4.91 14.83 -3.65
N ALA A 439 3.88 14.56 -2.84
CA ALA A 439 4.02 14.30 -1.41
C ALA A 439 4.90 13.07 -1.18
N ASP A 440 4.55 11.92 -1.77
CA ASP A 440 5.33 10.68 -1.73
C ASP A 440 6.79 10.90 -2.12
N LEU A 441 7.03 11.66 -3.21
CA LEU A 441 8.37 11.91 -3.72
C LEU A 441 9.24 12.71 -2.74
N LEU A 442 8.67 13.78 -2.17
CA LEU A 442 9.39 14.70 -1.31
C LEU A 442 9.64 14.11 0.09
N THR A 443 8.61 13.53 0.69
CA THR A 443 8.68 12.96 2.04
C THR A 443 9.31 11.56 2.05
N GLY A 444 9.21 10.81 0.95
CA GLY A 444 9.59 9.40 0.87
C GLY A 444 11.07 9.09 0.62
N GLY A 445 11.97 10.08 0.63
CA GLY A 445 13.40 9.78 0.49
C GLY A 445 13.95 9.84 -0.94
N TYR A 446 13.09 9.85 -1.97
CA TYR A 446 13.50 9.63 -3.36
C TYR A 446 14.42 10.71 -3.95
N ALA A 447 15.32 10.28 -4.83
CA ALA A 447 16.15 11.17 -5.61
C ALA A 447 15.33 11.77 -6.77
N HIS A 448 15.34 13.10 -6.92
CA HIS A 448 14.56 13.78 -7.95
C HIS A 448 15.29 15.01 -8.50
N PRO A 449 14.93 15.50 -9.71
CA PRO A 449 15.64 16.60 -10.38
C PRO A 449 15.26 18.00 -9.88
N TRP A 450 14.17 18.14 -9.13
CA TRP A 450 13.66 19.43 -8.66
C TRP A 450 14.39 19.97 -7.42
N PRO A 451 14.47 21.30 -7.25
CA PRO A 451 15.13 21.91 -6.10
C PRO A 451 14.35 21.68 -4.79
N SER A 452 15.06 21.64 -3.67
CA SER A 452 14.48 21.46 -2.33
C SER A 452 13.63 22.64 -1.85
N THR A 453 13.67 23.78 -2.55
CA THR A 453 12.89 24.97 -2.24
C THR A 453 11.43 24.87 -2.67
N LEU A 454 11.06 23.86 -3.46
CA LEU A 454 9.67 23.64 -3.84
C LEU A 454 8.92 22.95 -2.70
N ASP A 455 7.81 23.57 -2.29
CA ASP A 455 6.79 22.93 -1.46
C ASP A 455 6.04 21.86 -2.29
N VAL A 456 5.29 20.98 -1.62
CA VAL A 456 4.49 19.92 -2.28
C VAL A 456 3.55 20.52 -3.32
N VAL A 457 2.89 21.63 -2.98
CA VAL A 457 2.00 22.36 -3.87
C VAL A 457 2.75 22.89 -5.10
N GLY A 458 3.91 23.51 -4.93
CA GLY A 458 4.73 24.02 -6.02
C GLY A 458 5.23 22.92 -6.95
N LEU A 459 5.63 21.76 -6.40
CA LEU A 459 5.98 20.60 -7.21
C LEU A 459 4.78 20.07 -7.99
N THR A 460 3.59 20.04 -7.37
CA THR A 460 2.34 19.64 -8.04
C THR A 460 2.04 20.53 -9.25
N VAL A 461 2.18 21.84 -9.11
CA VAL A 461 2.01 22.81 -10.21
C VAL A 461 3.04 22.56 -11.33
N VAL A 462 4.31 22.31 -10.97
CA VAL A 462 5.35 21.98 -11.96
C VAL A 462 5.03 20.69 -12.72
N LEU A 463 4.57 19.66 -12.03
CA LEU A 463 4.13 18.41 -12.66
C LEU A 463 2.90 18.63 -13.55
N GLY A 464 1.96 19.48 -13.12
CA GLY A 464 0.82 19.93 -13.92
C GLY A 464 1.28 20.55 -15.25
N GLY A 465 2.24 21.46 -15.20
CA GLY A 465 2.83 22.05 -16.41
C GLY A 465 3.46 21.02 -17.36
N LEU A 466 4.01 19.90 -16.85
CA LEU A 466 4.52 18.81 -17.69
C LEU A 466 3.41 18.04 -18.42
N THR A 467 2.16 18.09 -17.93
CA THR A 467 1.00 17.52 -18.62
C THR A 467 0.46 18.43 -19.73
N GLY A 468 0.92 19.69 -19.79
CA GLY A 468 0.35 20.73 -20.63
C GLY A 468 -0.91 21.39 -20.05
N ARG A 469 -1.17 21.21 -18.74
CA ARG A 469 -2.26 21.86 -18.00
C ARG A 469 -1.72 22.95 -17.08
N ASP A 470 -2.49 24.02 -16.92
CA ASP A 470 -2.15 25.12 -16.02
C ASP A 470 -2.87 24.92 -14.68
N LEU A 471 -2.20 24.24 -13.75
CA LEU A 471 -2.74 24.05 -12.40
C LEU A 471 -2.28 25.20 -11.51
N ASP A 472 -3.20 25.85 -10.82
CA ASP A 472 -2.87 26.86 -9.81
C ASP A 472 -2.93 26.29 -8.39
N ARG A 473 -2.48 27.09 -7.42
CA ARG A 473 -2.49 26.70 -6.00
C ARG A 473 -3.90 26.53 -5.43
N ALA A 474 -4.92 27.16 -6.01
CA ALA A 474 -6.30 27.07 -5.54
C ALA A 474 -6.91 25.71 -5.93
N ILE A 475 -6.67 25.25 -7.16
CA ILE A 475 -7.06 23.91 -7.63
C ILE A 475 -6.38 22.84 -6.77
N VAL A 476 -5.08 23.00 -6.48
CA VAL A 476 -4.36 22.04 -5.62
C VAL A 476 -4.94 22.00 -4.20
N ALA A 477 -5.35 23.14 -3.64
CA ALA A 477 -5.99 23.17 -2.33
C ALA A 477 -7.32 22.39 -2.33
N ILE A 478 -8.16 22.54 -3.35
CA ILE A 478 -9.39 21.76 -3.52
C ILE A 478 -9.05 20.26 -3.66
N ALA A 479 -8.03 19.93 -4.44
CA ALA A 479 -7.59 18.56 -4.63
C ALA A 479 -7.13 17.88 -3.32
N VAL A 480 -6.51 18.62 -2.40
CA VAL A 480 -6.12 18.11 -1.08
C VAL A 480 -7.34 17.81 -0.21
N GLU A 481 -8.39 18.64 -0.24
CA GLU A 481 -9.66 18.33 0.46
C GLU A 481 -10.30 17.05 -0.07
N VAL A 482 -10.32 16.90 -1.41
CA VAL A 482 -10.86 15.71 -2.07
C VAL A 482 -10.03 14.48 -1.71
N GLU A 483 -8.69 14.58 -1.67
CA GLU A 483 -7.83 13.48 -1.21
C GLU A 483 -8.14 13.07 0.23
N ALA A 484 -8.26 14.04 1.14
CA ALA A 484 -8.61 13.77 2.53
C ALA A 484 -9.96 13.04 2.64
N ALA A 485 -10.96 13.47 1.87
CA ALA A 485 -12.28 12.82 1.85
C ALA A 485 -12.24 11.41 1.26
N VAL A 486 -11.50 11.18 0.17
CA VAL A 486 -11.33 9.84 -0.43
C VAL A 486 -10.59 8.91 0.52
N VAL A 487 -9.48 9.35 1.13
CA VAL A 487 -8.71 8.55 2.10
C VAL A 487 -9.54 8.25 3.35
N ALA A 488 -10.32 9.22 3.84
CA ALA A 488 -11.24 9.01 4.96
C ALA A 488 -12.28 7.93 4.63
N ALA A 489 -12.92 7.99 3.46
CA ALA A 489 -13.86 6.97 3.02
C ALA A 489 -13.19 5.58 2.89
N ARG A 490 -11.97 5.53 2.32
CA ARG A 490 -11.18 4.29 2.21
C ARG A 490 -10.80 3.67 3.56
N ARG A 491 -10.65 4.48 4.60
CA ARG A 491 -10.25 4.04 5.94
C ARG A 491 -11.42 3.93 6.92
N GLY A 492 -12.63 4.34 6.53
CA GLY A 492 -13.78 4.43 7.42
C GLY A 492 -13.57 5.44 8.56
N LEU A 493 -12.92 6.57 8.28
CA LEU A 493 -12.70 7.61 9.28
C LEU A 493 -13.96 8.47 9.48
N ASP A 494 -14.22 8.87 10.71
CA ASP A 494 -15.29 9.82 11.04
C ASP A 494 -14.96 11.26 10.57
N ASP A 495 -15.91 12.17 10.71
CA ASP A 495 -15.76 13.56 10.29
C ASP A 495 -14.64 14.32 11.00
N THR A 496 -14.37 13.98 12.27
CA THR A 496 -13.31 14.61 13.06
C THR A 496 -11.95 14.15 12.55
N ALA A 497 -11.76 12.84 12.43
CA ALA A 497 -10.55 12.23 11.88
C ALA A 497 -10.31 12.65 10.42
N ARG A 498 -11.38 12.85 9.63
CA ARG A 498 -11.29 13.42 8.28
C ARG A 498 -10.80 14.87 8.30
N ALA A 499 -11.29 15.71 9.21
CA ALA A 499 -10.83 17.09 9.35
C ALA A 499 -9.36 17.15 9.80
N ASP A 500 -8.97 16.30 10.74
CA ASP A 500 -7.59 16.16 11.20
C ASP A 500 -6.67 15.68 10.07
N LEU A 501 -7.12 14.71 9.28
CA LEU A 501 -6.41 14.25 8.09
C LEU A 501 -6.23 15.37 7.07
N ALA A 502 -7.29 16.15 6.77
CA ALA A 502 -7.20 17.27 5.85
C ALA A 502 -6.20 18.33 6.36
N ALA A 503 -6.22 18.65 7.66
CA ALA A 503 -5.24 19.54 8.26
C ALA A 503 -3.80 18.99 8.16
N ALA A 504 -3.61 17.70 8.42
CA ALA A 504 -2.33 17.02 8.30
C ALA A 504 -1.79 17.05 6.85
N LEU A 505 -2.64 16.76 5.85
CA LEU A 505 -2.25 16.78 4.44
C LEU A 505 -1.88 18.20 3.97
N ARG A 506 -2.59 19.25 4.43
CA ARG A 506 -2.22 20.65 4.15
C ARG A 506 -0.88 21.05 4.79
N ALA A 507 -0.55 20.46 5.93
CA ALA A 507 0.67 20.77 6.67
C ALA A 507 1.92 20.02 6.17
N VAL A 508 1.79 19.15 5.15
CA VAL A 508 2.92 18.38 4.63
C VAL A 508 3.98 19.34 4.06
N THR A 509 5.18 19.24 4.61
CA THR A 509 6.36 19.98 4.15
C THR A 509 7.39 19.03 3.53
N PRO A 510 8.32 19.51 2.68
CA PRO A 510 9.38 18.66 2.12
C PRO A 510 10.29 18.01 3.17
N THR A 511 10.30 18.54 4.40
CA THR A 511 11.01 18.02 5.58
C THR A 511 10.17 17.05 6.42
N ALA A 512 8.87 16.96 6.17
CA ALA A 512 7.99 16.11 6.95
C ALA A 512 8.43 14.65 6.80
N PRO A 513 8.24 13.81 7.83
CA PRO A 513 8.31 12.37 7.64
C PRO A 513 7.34 11.95 6.52
N PRO A 514 7.56 10.79 5.87
CA PRO A 514 6.60 10.20 4.96
C PRO A 514 5.17 10.30 5.51
N THR A 515 4.22 10.72 4.68
CA THR A 515 2.80 10.71 5.08
C THR A 515 2.39 9.27 5.40
N GLY A 516 2.10 8.98 6.68
CA GLY A 516 1.84 7.62 7.16
C GLY A 516 2.76 7.23 8.32
N ARG A 517 3.34 6.03 8.26
CA ARG A 517 4.22 5.50 9.31
C ARG A 517 5.50 6.32 9.43
N GLU A 518 5.88 6.64 10.67
CA GLU A 518 7.18 7.23 10.97
C GLU A 518 8.29 6.23 10.65
N SER A 519 9.06 6.51 9.59
CA SER A 519 10.18 5.65 9.20
C SER A 519 11.54 6.32 9.35
N VAL A 520 12.42 5.67 10.11
CA VAL A 520 13.76 6.17 10.46
C VAL A 520 14.65 6.29 9.21
N GLN A 521 14.65 5.29 8.33
CA GLN A 521 15.46 5.29 7.11
C GLN A 521 15.02 6.40 6.15
N GLN A 522 13.73 6.59 5.93
CA GLN A 522 13.20 7.64 5.06
C GLN A 522 13.51 9.03 5.59
N LEU A 523 13.40 9.24 6.91
CA LEU A 523 13.81 10.49 7.56
C LEU A 523 15.30 10.76 7.34
N ARG A 524 16.15 9.73 7.50
CA ARG A 524 17.59 9.83 7.25
C ARG A 524 17.89 10.15 5.77
N GLU A 525 17.20 9.52 4.83
CA GLU A 525 17.34 9.79 3.40
C GLU A 525 16.95 11.23 3.04
N ALA A 526 15.84 11.72 3.59
CA ALA A 526 15.42 13.12 3.44
C ALA A 526 16.49 14.09 3.98
N TRP A 527 17.03 13.81 5.17
CA TRP A 527 18.10 14.63 5.75
C TRP A 527 19.38 14.64 4.92
N LEU A 528 19.83 13.47 4.44
CA LEU A 528 21.01 13.37 3.56
C LEU A 528 20.83 14.15 2.26
N ARG A 529 19.63 14.12 1.66
CA ARG A 529 19.30 14.91 0.48
C ARG A 529 19.44 16.41 0.75
N GLN A 530 18.88 16.88 1.85
CA GLN A 530 18.95 18.28 2.23
C GLN A 530 20.39 18.74 2.44
N ARG A 531 21.21 17.92 3.11
CA ARG A 531 22.64 18.19 3.28
C ARG A 531 23.37 18.29 1.94
N ALA A 532 23.07 17.40 0.99
CA ALA A 532 23.67 17.43 -0.33
C ALA A 532 23.28 18.71 -1.11
N GLU A 533 22.02 19.12 -1.02
CA GLU A 533 21.54 20.33 -1.69
C GLU A 533 22.12 21.61 -1.06
N LEU A 534 22.17 21.71 0.27
CA LEU A 534 22.84 22.83 0.95
C LEU A 534 24.30 22.94 0.53
N THR A 535 25.00 21.81 0.41
CA THR A 535 26.39 21.78 -0.07
C THR A 535 26.49 22.32 -1.50
N ARG A 536 25.58 21.94 -2.38
CA ARG A 536 25.51 22.42 -3.77
C ARG A 536 25.18 23.91 -3.86
N LEU A 537 24.25 24.40 -3.05
CA LEU A 537 23.88 25.81 -2.99
C LEU A 537 25.04 26.67 -2.48
N THR A 538 25.74 26.23 -1.43
CA THR A 538 26.94 26.91 -0.92
C THR A 538 28.04 26.98 -1.98
N ALA A 539 28.29 25.88 -2.70
CA ALA A 539 29.25 25.88 -3.80
C ALA A 539 28.85 26.84 -4.94
N ARG A 540 27.55 26.90 -5.26
CA ARG A 540 27.02 27.84 -6.27
C ARG A 540 27.15 29.29 -5.83
N LEU A 541 26.87 29.60 -4.56
CA LEU A 541 27.03 30.93 -3.98
C LEU A 541 28.50 31.38 -4.06
N ALA A 542 29.42 30.53 -3.61
CA ALA A 542 30.86 30.79 -3.69
C ALA A 542 31.31 31.04 -5.14
N TRP A 543 30.83 30.24 -6.10
CA TRP A 543 31.12 30.46 -7.52
C TRP A 543 30.55 31.79 -8.04
N THR A 544 29.32 32.17 -7.66
CA THR A 544 28.75 33.45 -8.06
C THR A 544 29.49 34.64 -7.45
N GLU A 545 29.94 34.55 -6.20
CA GLU A 545 30.77 35.57 -5.55
C GLU A 545 32.13 35.72 -6.24
N GLN A 546 32.76 34.61 -6.62
CA GLN A 546 33.98 34.62 -7.42
C GLN A 546 33.76 35.29 -8.78
N LEU A 547 32.64 35.00 -9.45
CA LEU A 547 32.28 35.61 -10.73
C LEU A 547 32.04 37.13 -10.60
N LEU A 548 31.35 37.56 -9.55
CA LEU A 548 31.13 38.98 -9.26
C LEU A 548 32.46 39.69 -8.99
N THR A 549 33.30 39.11 -8.13
CA THR A 549 34.65 39.64 -7.83
C THR A 549 35.51 39.74 -9.09
N HIS A 550 35.45 38.74 -9.97
CA HIS A 550 36.17 38.77 -11.24
C HIS A 550 35.67 39.90 -12.16
N ARG A 551 34.35 40.08 -12.27
CA ARG A 551 33.75 41.17 -13.04
C ARG A 551 34.08 42.54 -12.47
N GLU A 552 34.05 42.72 -11.15
CA GLU A 552 34.44 43.96 -10.49
C GLU A 552 35.92 44.30 -10.76
N ARG A 553 36.81 43.31 -10.67
CA ARG A 553 38.23 43.50 -11.03
C ARG A 553 38.39 43.86 -12.51
N ALA A 554 37.61 43.25 -13.40
CA ALA A 554 37.64 43.56 -14.82
C ALA A 554 37.12 44.99 -15.09
N LEU A 555 36.06 45.42 -14.41
CA LEU A 555 35.52 46.78 -14.49
C LEU A 555 36.55 47.81 -14.00
N ARG A 556 37.15 47.59 -12.82
CA ARG A 556 38.22 48.48 -12.30
C ARG A 556 39.39 48.59 -13.29
N ARG A 557 39.83 47.47 -13.89
CA ARG A 557 40.88 47.48 -14.92
C ARG A 557 40.46 48.26 -16.18
N ALA A 558 39.20 48.16 -16.59
CA ALA A 558 38.67 48.90 -17.72
C ALA A 558 38.60 50.41 -17.42
N GLU A 559 38.19 50.79 -16.21
CA GLU A 559 38.20 52.17 -15.72
C GLU A 559 39.62 52.73 -15.72
N THR A 560 40.60 52.03 -15.15
CA THR A 560 42.01 52.47 -15.19
C THR A 560 42.53 52.65 -16.62
N LYS A 561 42.17 51.75 -17.55
CA LYS A 561 42.53 51.89 -18.97
C LYS A 561 41.85 53.11 -19.60
N LEU A 562 40.57 53.37 -19.29
CA LEU A 562 39.87 54.56 -19.76
C LEU A 562 40.49 55.83 -19.21
N ASP A 563 40.90 55.85 -17.94
CA ASP A 563 41.58 57.01 -17.34
C ASP A 563 42.93 57.28 -18.01
N LEU A 564 43.74 56.23 -18.23
CA LEU A 564 45.00 56.32 -18.97
C LEU A 564 44.80 56.80 -20.42
N LEU A 565 43.81 56.25 -21.12
CA LEU A 565 43.44 56.72 -22.45
C LEU A 565 42.90 58.15 -22.40
N SER A 566 42.19 58.54 -21.34
CA SER A 566 41.65 59.90 -21.21
C SER A 566 42.69 60.98 -20.98
N GLY A 567 43.87 60.59 -20.48
CA GLY A 567 45.05 61.44 -20.33
C GLY A 567 45.87 61.63 -21.61
N THR A 568 45.68 60.81 -22.66
CA THR A 568 46.44 60.93 -23.92
C THR A 568 45.80 61.94 -24.89
N LEU A 569 46.64 62.73 -25.58
CA LEU A 569 46.25 63.79 -26.53
C LEU A 569 45.26 63.32 -27.61
N GLY A 570 45.34 62.05 -28.04
CA GLY A 570 44.40 61.44 -29.00
C GLY A 570 42.97 61.29 -28.48
N TYR A 571 42.76 61.04 -27.18
CA TYR A 571 41.42 60.95 -26.59
C TYR A 571 40.79 62.33 -26.36
N ARG A 572 41.59 63.37 -26.08
CA ARG A 572 41.10 64.76 -26.04
C ARG A 572 40.63 65.24 -27.42
N MET A 573 41.32 64.84 -28.49
CA MET A 573 40.88 65.05 -29.88
C MET A 573 39.65 64.19 -30.26
N GLY A 574 39.58 62.93 -29.83
CA GLY A 574 38.42 62.05 -30.07
C GLY A 574 37.14 62.46 -29.33
N LYS A 575 37.27 63.03 -28.12
CA LYS A 575 36.12 63.55 -27.34
C LYS A 575 35.48 64.77 -28.02
N LEU A 576 36.25 65.57 -28.76
CA LEU A 576 35.72 66.65 -29.62
C LEU A 576 34.92 66.11 -30.82
N ALA A 577 35.25 64.94 -31.35
CA ALA A 577 34.51 64.31 -32.46
C ALA A 577 33.22 63.58 -32.01
N ILE A 578 33.15 63.05 -30.79
CA ILE A 578 32.00 62.24 -30.30
C ILE A 578 30.89 63.10 -29.64
N THR A 579 31.23 64.29 -29.15
CA THR A 579 30.26 65.21 -28.54
C THR A 579 29.12 65.64 -29.47
N PRO A 580 29.32 65.94 -30.77
CA PRO A 580 28.20 66.21 -31.69
C PRO A 580 27.30 64.99 -31.92
N LEU A 581 27.84 63.77 -31.87
CA LEU A 581 27.07 62.53 -32.08
C LEU A 581 26.10 62.21 -30.93
N ARG A 582 26.47 62.54 -29.67
CA ARG A 582 25.58 62.38 -28.51
C ARG A 582 24.49 63.45 -28.44
N LEU A 583 24.76 64.67 -28.92
CA LEU A 583 23.75 65.72 -29.06
C LEU A 583 22.73 65.38 -30.16
N ALA A 584 23.16 64.82 -31.30
CA ALA A 584 22.26 64.34 -32.35
C ALA A 584 21.33 63.20 -31.85
N ARG A 585 21.85 62.29 -31.01
CA ARG A 585 21.06 61.16 -30.47
C ARG A 585 20.07 61.59 -29.37
N ARG A 586 20.39 62.62 -28.58
CA ARG A 586 19.44 63.25 -27.64
C ARG A 586 18.38 64.09 -28.36
N GLY A 587 18.74 64.76 -29.46
CA GLY A 587 17.79 65.43 -30.36
C GLY A 587 16.79 64.45 -31.01
N ALA A 588 17.27 63.29 -31.49
CA ALA A 588 16.41 62.24 -32.04
C ALA A 588 15.42 61.66 -31.01
N GLY A 589 15.83 61.57 -29.73
CA GLY A 589 14.95 61.15 -28.63
C GLY A 589 13.90 62.19 -28.22
N ALA A 590 14.16 63.48 -28.43
CA ALA A 590 13.21 64.58 -28.20
C ALA A 590 12.23 64.71 -29.38
N ALA A 591 12.72 64.62 -30.63
CA ALA A 591 11.89 64.60 -31.83
C ALA A 591 10.95 63.38 -31.85
N LYS A 592 11.43 62.19 -31.47
CA LYS A 592 10.58 60.99 -31.35
C LYS A 592 9.49 61.13 -30.28
N ARG A 593 9.73 61.91 -29.21
CA ARG A 593 8.71 62.21 -28.18
C ARG A 593 7.69 63.24 -28.68
N GLN A 594 8.12 64.27 -29.41
CA GLN A 594 7.23 65.26 -30.03
C GLN A 594 6.33 64.67 -31.12
N VAL A 595 6.86 63.75 -31.95
CA VAL A 595 6.04 63.01 -32.92
C VAL A 595 5.02 62.12 -32.21
N ARG A 596 5.39 61.48 -31.09
CA ARG A 596 4.46 60.63 -30.32
C ARG A 596 3.35 61.44 -29.62
N THR A 597 3.62 62.68 -29.19
CA THR A 597 2.60 63.58 -28.65
C THR A 597 1.73 64.22 -29.73
N ALA A 598 2.27 64.49 -30.93
CA ALA A 598 1.49 64.97 -32.07
C ALA A 598 0.52 63.88 -32.61
N VAL A 599 0.99 62.63 -32.71
CA VAL A 599 0.14 61.49 -33.11
C VAL A 599 -0.96 61.20 -32.08
N ARG A 600 -0.68 61.33 -30.77
CA ARG A 600 -1.71 61.23 -29.72
C ARG A 600 -2.74 62.37 -29.76
N ARG A 601 -2.34 63.60 -30.13
CA ARG A 601 -3.28 64.72 -30.31
C ARG A 601 -4.16 64.55 -31.55
N GLN A 602 -3.63 63.97 -32.63
CA GLN A 602 -4.44 63.66 -33.82
C GLN A 602 -5.44 62.52 -33.56
N GLN A 603 -5.10 61.54 -32.73
CA GLN A 603 -6.02 60.47 -32.34
C GLN A 603 -7.15 60.92 -31.40
N HIS A 604 -6.95 61.96 -30.58
CA HIS A 604 -8.02 62.54 -29.75
C HIS A 604 -8.83 63.65 -30.45
N GLY A 605 -8.36 64.17 -31.59
CA GLY A 605 -9.11 65.12 -32.43
C GLY A 605 -10.02 64.45 -33.47
N GLY A 606 -9.86 63.14 -33.71
CA GLY A 606 -10.65 62.37 -34.68
C GLY A 606 -11.88 61.66 -34.12
N GLU A 607 -12.14 61.74 -32.80
CA GLU A 607 -13.32 61.15 -32.13
C GLU A 607 -14.40 62.20 -31.77
N GLN A 608 -14.32 63.42 -32.32
CA GLN A 608 -15.35 64.46 -32.20
C GLN A 608 -15.81 65.05 -33.56
N GLN A 609 -15.90 64.19 -34.59
CA GLN A 609 -16.69 64.47 -35.79
C GLN A 609 -17.59 63.30 -36.13
#